data_AF-A0A847D737-F1
#
_entry.id   AF-A0A847D737-F1
#
_cell.length_a   1.000
_cell.length_b   1.000
_cell.length_c   1.000
_cell.angle_alpha   90.00
_cell.angle_beta   90.00
_cell.angle_gamma   90.00
#
_symmetry.space_group_name_H-M   'P 1'
#
loop_
_entity.id
_entity.type
_entity.pdbx_description
1 polymer ?
#
loop_
_entity_poly.entity_id
_entity_poly.type
_entity_poly.pdbx_seq_one_letter_code
_entity_poly.pdbx_strand_id
1 'polypeptide(L)' 'MQCPKCHYHGSRVVDSRPADDGKAIRRRRECEQCH' A
#
# COMPACT_ATOMS: atom_id res chain seq x y z
N MET A 1 4.16 6.14 2.48
CA MET A 1 5.18 5.13 2.85
C MET A 1 6.30 5.32 1.87
N GLN A 2 7.56 5.26 2.32
CA GLN A 2 8.68 5.41 1.42
C GLN A 2 8.77 4.19 0.50
N CYS A 3 8.79 4.42 -0.81
CA CYS A 3 8.94 3.35 -1.78
C CYS A 3 10.36 2.75 -1.68
N PRO A 4 10.53 1.43 -1.54
CA PRO A 4 11.86 0.81 -1.45
C PRO A 4 12.64 0.87 -2.78
N LYS A 5 11.98 1.16 -3.91
CA LYS A 5 12.61 1.20 -5.24
C LYS A 5 13.17 2.58 -5.56
N CYS A 6 12.36 3.64 -5.40
CA CYS A 6 12.71 5.01 -5.78
C CYS A 6 12.85 5.98 -4.61
N HIS A 7 12.64 5.53 -3.37
CA HIS A 7 12.69 6.35 -2.17
C HIS A 7 11.68 7.52 -2.12
N TYR A 8 10.71 7.56 -3.04
CA TYR A 8 9.63 8.55 -3.05
C TYR A 8 8.69 8.36 -1.86
N HIS A 9 8.22 9.47 -1.28
CA HIS A 9 7.39 9.48 -0.08
C HIS A 9 5.88 9.35 -0.35
N GLY A 10 5.47 9.24 -1.61
CA GLY A 10 4.06 9.03 -2.02
C GLY A 10 3.76 7.59 -2.39
N SER A 11 2.74 7.04 -1.73
CA SER A 11 2.18 5.72 -2.03
C SER A 11 0.67 5.80 -1.90
N ARG A 12 -0.08 5.41 -2.93
CA ARG A 12 -1.54 5.41 -2.93
C ARG A 12 -2.08 4.04 -2.55
N VAL A 13 -3.17 4.01 -1.79
CA VAL A 13 -3.90 2.76 -1.52
C VAL A 13 -4.70 2.41 -2.78
N VAL A 14 -4.45 1.23 -3.33
CA VAL A 14 -5.14 0.74 -4.54
C VAL A 14 -6.21 -0.29 -4.21
N ASP A 15 -6.06 -0.99 -3.09
CA ASP A 15 -6.97 -2.07 -2.71
C ASP A 15 -6.96 -2.30 -1.19
N SER A 16 -8.12 -2.62 -0.62
CA SER A 16 -8.32 -2.86 0.81
C SER A 16 -9.14 -4.12 1.01
N ARG A 17 -8.59 -5.09 1.76
CA ARG A 17 -9.26 -6.37 2.01
C ARG A 17 -9.27 -6.68 3.51
N PRO A 18 -10.35 -7.29 4.03
CA PRO A 18 -10.32 -7.86 5.37
C PRO A 18 -9.30 -9.02 5.42
N ALA A 19 -8.63 -9.14 6.55
CA ALA A 19 -7.71 -10.23 6.91
C ALA A 19 -8.02 -10.68 8.34
N ASP A 20 -7.51 -11.85 8.72
CA ASP A 20 -7.70 -12.42 10.07
C ASP A 20 -9.20 -12.49 10.47
N ASP A 21 -10.04 -13.07 9.60
CA ASP A 21 -11.50 -13.18 9.77
C ASP A 21 -12.19 -11.85 10.10
N GLY A 22 -11.70 -10.76 9.52
CA GLY A 22 -12.25 -9.41 9.71
C GLY A 22 -11.70 -8.66 10.92
N LYS A 23 -10.73 -9.23 11.65
CA LYS A 23 -10.03 -8.55 12.76
C LYS A 23 -9.01 -7.53 12.28
N ALA A 24 -8.55 -7.64 11.04
CA ALA A 24 -7.58 -6.73 10.44
C ALA A 24 -8.01 -6.31 9.03
N ILE A 25 -7.48 -5.17 8.58
CA ILE A 25 -7.62 -4.71 7.18
C ILE A 25 -6.23 -4.61 6.59
N ARG A 26 -5.96 -5.42 5.57
CA ARG A 26 -4.75 -5.32 4.75
C ARG A 26 -5.00 -4.37 3.59
N ARG A 27 -4.13 -3.37 3.44
CA ARG A 27 -4.20 -2.37 2.37
C ARG A 27 -3.01 -2.53 1.44
N ARG A 28 -3.26 -2.85 0.17
CA ARG A 28 -2.22 -2.84 -0.87
C ARG A 28 -1.98 -1.40 -1.29
N ARG A 29 -0.71 -1.01 -1.33
CA ARG A 29 -0.28 0.32 -1.75
C ARG A 29 0.62 0.22 -2.98
N GLU A 30 0.48 1.17 -3.89
CA GLU A 30 1.36 1.33 -5.04
C GLU A 30 2.09 2.67 -4.95
N CYS A 31 3.32 2.72 -5.45
CA CYS A 31 4.11 3.94 -5.47
C CYS A 31 3.71 4.79 -6.68
N GLU A 32 3.35 6.04 -6.43
CA GLU A 32 2.88 6.96 -7.47
C GLU A 32 3.92 7.25 -8.56
N GLN A 33 5.21 7.07 -8.26
CA GLN A 33 6.33 7.34 -9.18
C GLN A 33 6.85 6.10 -9.91
N CYS A 34 6.48 4.89 -9.46
CA CYS A 34 7.02 3.62 -9.97
C CYS A 34 5.97 2.70 -10.57
N HIS A 35 4.72 3.18 -10.69
CA HIS A 35 3.65 2.45 -11.39
C HIS A 35 4.15 1.90 -12.73
#